data_AF-A0A5K1FDG5-F1
#
_entry.id   AF-A0A5K1FDG5-F1
#
_cell.length_a   1.000
_cell.length_b   1.000
_cell.length_c   1.000
_cell.angle_alpha   90.00
_cell.angle_beta   90.00
_cell.angle_gamma   90.00
#
_symmetry.space_group_name_H-M   'P 1'
#
loop_
_entity.id
_entity.type
_entity.pdbx_description
1 polymer ?
#
loop_
_entity_poly.entity_id
_entity_poly.type
_entity_poly.pdbx_seq_one_letter_code
_entity_poly.pdbx_strand_id
1 'polypeptide(L)'
;QVKLTMLVCAWRTLLSSFLMVALAHASQSPRGDHETDWKSAAFLSPKFSLGPGSVQNKYYPDIDFPRGHIAMKQVNAELVDEEGNPVPLYETYIHHWLLLRYYEPVAVGRNLSKIIVARNSGVCPNALDQYFGLGSETRRTETHVPGPYGIEVGNPAEIPDGYKEKWMLNVHAIDTRGVESRLGCTECRCDLYNVTKGGDGTPLPKHYLGGLSCCYDGAQCRLRKGFEMINSRGLYLKYTVKWVDWDVSIVPVRIYILDVTVIGTRIVNKTVIQGNCQ
;
A
#
# COMPACT_ATOMS: atom_id res chain seq x y z
N GLN A 1 54.49 -35.22 -31.40
CA GLN A 1 54.25 -33.98 -30.64
C GLN A 1 53.21 -33.08 -31.32
N VAL A 2 53.36 -32.68 -32.58
CA VAL A 2 52.47 -31.73 -33.28
C VAL A 2 50.97 -32.10 -33.27
N LYS A 3 50.61 -33.37 -33.42
CA LYS A 3 49.19 -33.82 -33.39
C LYS A 3 48.52 -33.64 -32.02
N LEU A 4 49.27 -33.84 -30.94
CA LEU A 4 48.74 -33.69 -29.58
C LEU A 4 48.50 -32.21 -29.24
N THR A 5 49.40 -31.34 -29.70
CA THR A 5 49.24 -29.88 -29.57
C THR A 5 48.03 -29.37 -30.33
N MET A 6 47.76 -29.88 -31.54
CA MET A 6 46.57 -29.50 -32.31
C MET A 6 45.26 -29.98 -31.67
N LEU A 7 45.22 -31.19 -31.11
CA LEU A 7 44.03 -31.68 -30.38
C LEU A 7 43.74 -30.85 -29.13
N VAL A 8 44.77 -30.49 -28.36
CA VAL A 8 44.60 -29.65 -27.16
C VAL A 8 44.15 -28.25 -27.54
N CYS A 9 44.63 -27.71 -28.67
CA CYS A 9 44.20 -26.41 -29.16
C CYS A 9 42.74 -26.43 -29.64
N ALA A 10 42.33 -27.48 -30.36
CA ALA A 10 40.95 -27.67 -30.81
C ALA A 10 39.97 -27.89 -29.64
N TRP A 11 40.40 -28.59 -28.60
CA TRP A 11 39.57 -28.78 -27.40
C TRP A 11 39.40 -27.46 -26.63
N ARG A 12 40.47 -26.67 -26.49
CA ARG A 12 40.41 -25.36 -25.83
C ARG A 12 39.52 -24.37 -26.58
N THR A 13 39.56 -24.37 -27.91
CA THR A 13 38.67 -23.51 -28.71
C THR A 13 37.22 -23.93 -28.58
N LEU A 14 36.91 -25.23 -28.64
CA LEU A 14 35.55 -25.77 -28.43
C LEU A 14 35.01 -25.48 -27.02
N LEU A 15 35.84 -25.62 -25.98
CA LEU A 15 35.44 -25.34 -24.61
C LEU A 15 35.19 -23.83 -24.42
N SER A 16 36.01 -22.98 -25.03
CA SER A 16 35.85 -21.52 -24.98
C SER A 16 34.59 -21.07 -25.72
N SER A 17 34.28 -21.65 -26.88
CA SER A 17 33.05 -21.30 -27.61
C SER A 17 31.80 -21.84 -26.89
N PHE A 18 31.86 -23.02 -26.28
CA PHE A 18 30.76 -23.52 -25.45
C PHE A 18 30.52 -22.64 -24.22
N LEU A 19 31.59 -22.21 -23.54
CA LEU A 19 31.51 -21.29 -22.40
C LEU A 19 30.96 -19.92 -22.81
N MET A 20 31.35 -19.40 -23.98
CA MET A 20 30.81 -18.15 -24.51
C MET A 20 29.34 -18.25 -24.89
N VAL A 21 28.89 -19.38 -25.45
CA VAL A 21 27.47 -19.62 -25.76
C VAL A 21 26.66 -19.77 -24.46
N ALA A 22 27.17 -20.49 -23.47
CA ALA A 22 26.54 -20.64 -22.16
C ALA A 22 26.44 -19.30 -21.42
N LEU A 23 27.49 -18.47 -21.47
CA LEU A 23 27.48 -17.11 -20.93
C LEU A 23 26.54 -16.19 -21.71
N ALA A 24 26.46 -16.32 -23.04
CA ALA A 24 25.52 -15.56 -23.86
C ALA A 24 24.05 -15.95 -23.60
N HIS A 25 23.77 -17.21 -23.29
CA HIS A 25 22.44 -17.68 -22.88
C HIS A 25 22.12 -17.27 -21.44
N ALA A 26 23.11 -17.27 -20.53
CA ALA A 26 22.95 -16.73 -19.18
C ALA A 26 22.84 -15.20 -19.15
N SER A 27 23.37 -14.50 -20.16
CA SER A 27 23.25 -13.05 -20.34
C SER A 27 22.05 -12.64 -21.18
N GLN A 28 21.24 -13.58 -21.69
CA GLN A 28 19.90 -13.22 -22.13
C GLN A 28 19.15 -12.81 -20.88
N SER A 29 19.09 -11.49 -20.65
CA SER A 29 18.11 -10.92 -19.73
C SER A 29 16.78 -11.62 -20.01
N PRO A 30 16.04 -12.09 -18.99
CA PRO A 30 14.64 -12.49 -19.20
C PRO A 30 14.02 -11.39 -20.05
N ARG A 31 13.35 -11.76 -21.15
CA ARG A 31 12.73 -10.81 -22.08
C ARG A 31 12.16 -9.68 -21.25
N GLY A 32 12.82 -8.52 -21.31
CA GLY A 32 12.50 -7.42 -20.41
C GLY A 32 11.06 -7.09 -20.68
N ASP A 33 10.20 -7.25 -19.68
CA ASP A 33 8.82 -6.78 -19.72
C ASP A 33 8.87 -5.28 -20.09
N HIS A 34 8.55 -4.99 -21.34
CA HIS A 34 8.58 -3.63 -21.87
C HIS A 34 7.30 -2.94 -21.41
N GLU A 35 7.41 -1.68 -20.96
CA GLU A 35 6.25 -0.94 -20.42
C GLU A 35 5.07 -0.86 -21.41
N THR A 36 5.32 -1.02 -22.71
CA THR A 36 4.31 -1.09 -23.77
C THR A 36 3.37 -2.28 -23.66
N ASP A 37 3.79 -3.35 -22.97
CA ASP A 37 3.02 -4.59 -22.84
C ASP A 37 2.11 -4.56 -21.60
N TRP A 38 2.19 -3.50 -20.80
CA TRP A 38 1.45 -3.38 -19.56
C TRP A 38 -0.01 -3.04 -19.82
N LYS A 39 -0.90 -3.82 -19.20
CA LYS A 39 -2.31 -3.46 -19.04
C LYS A 39 -2.41 -2.35 -18.00
N SER A 40 -3.41 -1.49 -18.17
CA SER A 40 -3.67 -0.37 -17.27
C SER A 40 -5.16 -0.13 -17.10
N ALA A 41 -5.59 0.13 -15.87
CA ALA A 41 -6.96 0.52 -15.56
C ALA A 41 -6.98 1.51 -14.40
N ALA A 42 -7.95 2.42 -14.44
CA ALA A 42 -8.24 3.36 -13.39
C ALA A 42 -9.61 3.07 -12.78
N PHE A 43 -9.67 3.13 -11.46
CA PHE A 43 -10.85 2.83 -10.67
C PHE A 43 -11.12 3.95 -9.67
N LEU A 44 -12.34 3.99 -9.13
CA LEU A 44 -12.74 4.93 -8.09
C LEU A 44 -13.17 4.15 -6.85
N SER A 45 -12.86 4.69 -5.67
CA SER A 45 -13.55 4.28 -4.45
C SER A 45 -15.04 4.61 -4.54
N PRO A 46 -15.90 4.08 -3.65
CA PRO A 46 -17.19 4.71 -3.41
C PRO A 46 -17.02 6.18 -3.00
N LYS A 47 -18.02 7.00 -3.34
CA LYS A 47 -18.07 8.42 -2.96
C LYS A 47 -18.05 8.56 -1.45
N PHE A 48 -17.28 9.51 -0.94
CA PHE A 48 -17.39 9.98 0.44
C PHE A 48 -17.47 11.50 0.50
N SER A 49 -18.07 12.02 1.56
CA SER A 49 -18.29 13.47 1.72
C SER A 49 -17.50 14.01 2.89
N LEU A 50 -16.82 15.13 2.66
CA LEU A 50 -16.04 15.85 3.65
C LEU A 50 -16.44 17.34 3.67
N GLY A 51 -16.77 17.83 4.86
CA GLY A 51 -16.90 19.26 5.15
C GLY A 51 -15.77 19.75 6.06
N PRO A 52 -15.65 21.07 6.29
CA PRO A 52 -14.57 21.67 7.05
C PRO A 52 -14.27 20.97 8.39
N GLY A 53 -13.02 20.54 8.57
CA GLY A 53 -12.53 19.86 9.77
C GLY A 53 -12.94 18.40 9.90
N SER A 54 -13.90 17.91 9.12
CA SER A 54 -14.39 16.54 9.25
C SER A 54 -13.35 15.50 8.83
N VAL A 55 -13.48 14.31 9.42
CA VAL A 55 -12.64 13.14 9.17
C VAL A 55 -13.51 12.01 8.66
N GLN A 56 -13.03 11.30 7.65
CA GLN A 56 -13.58 10.03 7.21
C GLN A 56 -12.47 8.99 7.27
N ASN A 57 -12.77 7.82 7.84
CA ASN A 57 -11.90 6.66 7.84
C ASN A 57 -12.73 5.44 7.38
N LYS A 58 -12.79 5.24 6.07
CA LYS A 58 -13.68 4.28 5.42
C LYS A 58 -12.95 3.02 5.01
N TYR A 59 -13.63 1.89 5.10
CA TYR A 59 -13.16 0.60 4.62
C TYR A 59 -14.10 0.10 3.53
N TYR A 60 -13.56 -0.09 2.33
CA TYR A 60 -14.26 -0.55 1.15
C TYR A 60 -13.77 -1.96 0.80
N PRO A 61 -14.48 -3.01 1.22
CA PRO A 61 -14.14 -4.38 0.87
C PRO A 61 -14.61 -4.74 -0.54
N ASP A 62 -13.87 -5.62 -1.20
CA ASP A 62 -14.16 -6.10 -2.55
C ASP A 62 -14.24 -4.98 -3.59
N ILE A 63 -13.23 -4.09 -3.57
CA ILE A 63 -13.11 -3.06 -4.58
C ILE A 63 -12.83 -3.64 -5.97
N ASP A 64 -13.14 -2.86 -7.00
CA ASP A 64 -12.70 -3.15 -8.35
C ASP A 64 -11.17 -3.10 -8.41
N PHE A 65 -10.59 -4.20 -8.85
CA PHE A 65 -9.14 -4.36 -8.91
C PHE A 65 -8.82 -5.44 -9.96
N PRO A 66 -7.67 -5.37 -10.66
CA PRO A 66 -7.28 -6.41 -11.59
C PRO A 66 -7.33 -7.80 -10.94
N ARG A 67 -7.93 -8.77 -11.64
CA ARG A 67 -8.13 -10.15 -11.18
C ARG A 67 -7.37 -11.13 -12.06
N GLY A 68 -7.16 -12.33 -11.54
CA GLY A 68 -6.35 -13.38 -12.18
C GLY A 68 -4.95 -13.45 -11.60
N HIS A 69 -4.14 -14.36 -12.13
CA HIS A 69 -2.73 -14.49 -11.77
C HIS A 69 -1.92 -13.47 -12.57
N ILE A 70 -1.49 -12.40 -11.90
CA ILE A 70 -0.89 -11.22 -12.54
C ILE A 70 0.38 -10.80 -11.81
N ALA A 71 1.24 -10.08 -12.52
CA ALA A 71 2.33 -9.32 -11.94
C ALA A 71 1.96 -7.84 -11.93
N MET A 72 1.72 -7.29 -10.75
CA MET A 72 1.52 -5.86 -10.60
C MET A 72 2.84 -5.10 -10.77
N LYS A 73 2.76 -4.01 -11.53
CA LYS A 73 3.91 -3.22 -11.97
C LYS A 73 3.90 -1.80 -11.42
N GLN A 74 2.72 -1.22 -11.20
CA GLN A 74 2.58 0.13 -10.66
C GLN A 74 1.20 0.31 -10.02
N VAL A 75 1.13 1.06 -8.91
CA VAL A 75 -0.13 1.49 -8.28
C VAL A 75 -0.01 2.93 -7.87
N ASN A 76 -0.79 3.80 -8.50
CA ASN A 76 -0.86 5.21 -8.17
C ASN A 76 -2.24 5.52 -7.60
N ALA A 77 -2.33 6.39 -6.61
CA ALA A 77 -3.60 6.90 -6.11
C ALA A 77 -3.59 8.43 -5.98
N GLU A 78 -4.75 9.03 -6.19
CA GLU A 78 -4.98 10.47 -6.17
C GLU A 78 -6.38 10.74 -5.62
N LEU A 79 -6.50 11.72 -4.73
CA LEU A 79 -7.80 12.20 -4.27
C LEU A 79 -8.37 13.12 -5.33
N VAL A 80 -9.59 12.84 -5.79
CA VAL A 80 -10.26 13.62 -6.82
C VAL A 80 -11.63 14.10 -6.35
N ASP A 81 -12.07 15.24 -6.90
CA ASP A 81 -13.44 15.74 -6.76
C ASP A 81 -14.42 14.97 -7.66
N GLU A 82 -15.68 15.42 -7.71
CA GLU A 82 -16.74 14.76 -8.48
C GLU A 82 -16.53 14.87 -10.00
N GLU A 83 -15.83 15.91 -10.42
CA GLU A 83 -15.43 16.17 -11.80
C GLU A 83 -14.13 15.43 -12.17
N GLY A 84 -13.48 14.75 -11.22
CA GLY A 84 -12.26 13.98 -11.42
C GLY A 84 -10.97 14.80 -11.35
N ASN A 85 -11.02 16.04 -10.88
CA ASN A 85 -9.84 16.89 -10.71
C ASN A 85 -9.09 16.53 -9.43
N PRO A 86 -7.75 16.51 -9.45
CA PRO A 86 -6.94 16.31 -8.26
C PRO A 86 -7.21 17.38 -7.19
N VAL A 87 -7.44 16.94 -5.95
CA VAL A 87 -7.66 17.84 -4.82
C VAL A 87 -6.31 18.27 -4.20
N PRO A 88 -6.14 19.54 -3.81
CA PRO A 88 -4.95 19.96 -3.11
C PRO A 88 -4.87 19.38 -1.68
N LEU A 89 -3.70 18.85 -1.31
CA LEU A 89 -3.47 18.24 0.01
C LEU A 89 -3.63 19.22 1.18
N TYR A 90 -3.42 20.52 0.93
CA TYR A 90 -3.65 21.57 1.94
C TYR A 90 -5.13 21.88 2.19
N GLU A 91 -6.03 21.30 1.40
CA GLU A 91 -7.48 21.38 1.58
C GLU A 91 -8.04 20.08 2.12
N THR A 92 -7.76 18.94 1.49
CA THR A 92 -8.04 17.62 2.06
C THR A 92 -6.77 16.82 2.12
N TYR A 93 -6.38 16.49 3.35
CA TYR A 93 -5.22 15.69 3.62
C TYR A 93 -5.61 14.21 3.62
N ILE A 94 -5.00 13.39 2.76
CA ILE A 94 -5.13 11.93 2.86
C ILE A 94 -4.13 11.48 3.91
N HIS A 95 -4.58 11.18 5.12
CA HIS A 95 -3.68 10.68 6.14
C HIS A 95 -3.09 9.33 5.72
N HIS A 96 -3.89 8.44 5.13
CA HIS A 96 -3.42 7.22 4.47
C HIS A 96 -4.49 6.66 3.53
N TRP A 97 -4.06 5.79 2.61
CA TRP A 97 -4.96 5.02 1.75
C TRP A 97 -4.47 3.59 1.60
N LEU A 98 -4.92 2.65 2.42
CA LEU A 98 -4.29 1.33 2.46
C LEU A 98 -4.95 0.38 1.45
N LEU A 99 -4.14 -0.30 0.63
CA LEU A 99 -4.60 -1.47 -0.11
C LEU A 99 -4.19 -2.75 0.61
N LEU A 100 -5.19 -3.49 1.07
CA LEU A 100 -5.04 -4.76 1.76
C LEU A 100 -5.59 -5.90 0.91
N ARG A 101 -4.81 -6.96 0.78
CA ARG A 101 -5.22 -8.20 0.12
C ARG A 101 -5.79 -9.17 1.15
N TYR A 102 -6.87 -9.87 0.79
CA TYR A 102 -7.50 -10.85 1.68
C TYR A 102 -8.18 -11.98 0.91
N TYR A 103 -8.36 -13.11 1.59
CA TYR A 103 -9.09 -14.27 1.08
C TYR A 103 -10.45 -14.37 1.76
N GLU A 104 -11.51 -14.55 0.97
CA GLU A 104 -12.89 -14.71 1.44
C GLU A 104 -13.46 -16.07 1.02
N PRO A 105 -14.16 -16.80 1.92
CA PRO A 105 -14.80 -18.07 1.56
C PRO A 105 -15.86 -17.89 0.46
N VAL A 106 -15.87 -18.77 -0.53
CA VAL A 106 -16.83 -18.72 -1.64
C VAL A 106 -18.23 -19.19 -1.20
N ALA A 107 -18.30 -20.26 -0.41
CA ALA A 107 -19.56 -20.95 -0.11
C ALA A 107 -20.49 -20.25 0.91
N VAL A 108 -19.95 -19.37 1.75
CA VAL A 108 -20.68 -18.78 2.89
C VAL A 108 -20.98 -17.28 2.68
N GLY A 109 -20.52 -16.70 1.58
CA GLY A 109 -20.52 -15.24 1.41
C GLY A 109 -19.62 -14.53 2.41
N ARG A 110 -19.77 -13.22 2.55
CA ARG A 110 -18.91 -12.39 3.42
C ARG A 110 -19.18 -12.69 4.90
N ASN A 111 -18.30 -13.50 5.50
CA ASN A 111 -18.24 -13.72 6.94
C ASN A 111 -16.89 -13.19 7.46
N LEU A 112 -16.92 -12.05 8.16
CA LEU A 112 -15.72 -11.35 8.63
C LEU A 112 -14.82 -12.23 9.51
N SER A 113 -15.41 -13.13 10.31
CA SER A 113 -14.64 -14.05 11.17
C SER A 113 -13.84 -15.11 10.41
N LYS A 114 -14.15 -15.31 9.12
CA LYS A 114 -13.48 -16.28 8.25
C LYS A 114 -12.61 -15.61 7.19
N ILE A 115 -12.47 -14.28 7.20
CA ILE A 115 -11.56 -13.60 6.28
C ILE A 115 -10.12 -13.87 6.71
N ILE A 116 -9.28 -14.22 5.75
CA ILE A 116 -7.84 -14.40 5.96
C ILE A 116 -7.13 -13.21 5.33
N VAL A 117 -6.43 -12.41 6.12
CA VAL A 117 -5.61 -11.31 5.59
C VAL A 117 -4.38 -11.90 4.91
N ALA A 118 -4.21 -11.61 3.62
CA ALA A 118 -3.05 -12.02 2.84
C ALA A 118 -1.95 -10.96 3.05
N ARG A 119 -1.25 -11.08 4.17
CA ARG A 119 -0.28 -10.10 4.69
C ARG A 119 0.91 -9.88 3.75
N ASN A 120 1.59 -8.75 3.86
CA ASN A 120 2.89 -8.56 3.22
C ASN A 120 3.98 -9.42 3.91
N SER A 121 5.22 -9.36 3.42
CA SER A 121 6.33 -10.16 3.94
C SER A 121 7.01 -9.55 5.19
N GLY A 122 6.48 -8.46 5.73
CA GLY A 122 6.99 -7.72 6.88
C GLY A 122 6.82 -8.43 8.23
N VAL A 123 7.55 -7.93 9.22
CA VAL A 123 7.63 -8.51 10.57
C VAL A 123 6.54 -8.03 11.53
N CYS A 124 5.63 -7.17 11.08
CA CYS A 124 4.61 -6.50 11.89
C CYS A 124 3.21 -7.12 11.71
N PRO A 125 2.88 -8.22 12.41
CA PRO A 125 1.55 -8.83 12.31
C PRO A 125 0.46 -7.92 12.84
N ASN A 126 -0.65 -7.84 12.10
CA ASN A 126 -1.88 -7.16 12.49
C ASN A 126 -1.76 -5.64 12.68
N ALA A 127 -0.64 -5.04 12.24
CA ALA A 127 -0.38 -3.60 12.33
C ALA A 127 -0.10 -2.99 10.95
N LEU A 128 0.78 -3.64 10.16
CA LEU A 128 1.22 -3.13 8.86
C LEU A 128 1.09 -4.19 7.77
N ASP A 129 -0.10 -4.77 7.63
CA ASP A 129 -0.36 -5.88 6.70
C ASP A 129 -0.62 -5.43 5.24
N GLN A 130 -0.82 -4.14 5.00
CA GLN A 130 -1.09 -3.54 3.71
C GLN A 130 0.06 -3.70 2.70
N TYR A 131 -0.25 -3.58 1.42
CA TYR A 131 0.75 -3.64 0.34
C TYR A 131 1.11 -2.24 -0.15
N PHE A 132 0.16 -1.30 -0.13
CA PHE A 132 0.34 0.06 -0.66
C PHE A 132 -0.33 1.11 0.21
N GLY A 133 0.11 2.37 0.00
CA GLY A 133 -0.62 3.59 0.30
C GLY A 133 -0.56 4.08 1.75
N LEU A 134 0.66 4.41 2.16
CA LEU A 134 0.99 4.85 3.51
C LEU A 134 0.49 6.25 3.88
N GLY A 135 0.51 7.22 2.96
CA GLY A 135 0.19 8.61 3.30
C GLY A 135 0.18 9.57 2.12
N SER A 136 -0.18 10.82 2.38
CA SER A 136 -0.12 11.91 1.39
C SER A 136 1.29 12.15 0.87
N GLU A 137 2.30 11.78 1.64
CA GLU A 137 3.72 11.87 1.33
C GLU A 137 4.10 11.01 0.13
N THR A 138 3.33 9.94 -0.15
CA THR A 138 3.57 9.10 -1.32
C THR A 138 2.89 9.64 -2.59
N ARG A 139 2.18 10.77 -2.52
CA ARG A 139 1.49 11.35 -3.68
C ARG A 139 2.50 11.68 -4.78
N ARG A 140 2.25 11.17 -5.99
CA ARG A 140 3.13 11.30 -7.17
C ARG A 140 4.54 10.73 -6.95
N THR A 141 4.73 9.88 -5.96
CA THR A 141 5.96 9.07 -5.86
C THR A 141 5.88 7.94 -6.87
N GLU A 142 6.99 7.66 -7.54
CA GLU A 142 7.06 6.57 -8.50
C GLU A 142 7.00 5.22 -7.77
N THR A 143 5.97 4.43 -8.06
CA THR A 143 5.81 3.06 -7.53
C THR A 143 6.16 2.01 -8.60
N HIS A 144 7.01 2.36 -9.56
CA HIS A 144 7.35 1.51 -10.69
C HIS A 144 8.18 0.30 -10.23
N VAL A 145 7.74 -0.90 -10.61
CA VAL A 145 8.50 -2.14 -10.42
C VAL A 145 9.17 -2.51 -11.76
N PRO A 146 10.51 -2.40 -11.88
CA PRO A 146 11.19 -2.63 -13.15
C PRO A 146 11.15 -4.11 -13.56
N GLY A 147 11.17 -4.38 -14.86
CA GLY A 147 11.38 -5.75 -15.36
C GLY A 147 12.75 -6.31 -14.92
N PRO A 148 12.89 -7.64 -14.69
CA PRO A 148 11.87 -8.69 -14.82
C PRO A 148 10.99 -8.87 -13.57
N TYR A 149 11.00 -7.91 -12.64
CA TYR A 149 10.36 -8.05 -11.35
C TYR A 149 8.85 -7.73 -11.41
N GLY A 150 8.08 -8.32 -10.49
CA GLY A 150 6.66 -8.04 -10.37
C GLY A 150 6.12 -8.41 -8.99
N ILE A 151 5.10 -7.69 -8.52
CA ILE A 151 4.38 -8.05 -7.29
C ILE A 151 3.32 -9.09 -7.68
N GLU A 152 3.51 -10.32 -7.24
CA GLU A 152 2.64 -11.45 -7.61
C GLU A 152 1.29 -11.39 -6.88
N VAL A 153 0.21 -11.46 -7.67
CA VAL A 153 -1.16 -11.39 -7.18
C VAL A 153 -2.00 -12.48 -7.84
N GLY A 154 -2.93 -13.07 -7.08
CA GLY A 154 -3.82 -14.09 -7.58
C GLY A 154 -3.16 -15.44 -7.90
N ASN A 155 -2.04 -15.79 -7.26
CA ASN A 155 -1.40 -17.09 -7.42
C ASN A 155 -2.31 -18.20 -6.86
N PRO A 156 -2.81 -19.14 -7.69
CA PRO A 156 -3.69 -20.21 -7.24
C PRO A 156 -3.07 -21.13 -6.19
N ALA A 157 -1.73 -21.22 -6.12
CA ALA A 157 -1.04 -22.03 -5.11
C ALA A 157 -1.01 -21.36 -3.72
N GLU A 158 -1.20 -20.04 -3.63
CA GLU A 158 -1.25 -19.31 -2.35
C GLU A 158 -2.68 -19.14 -1.82
N ILE A 159 -3.69 -19.15 -2.71
CA ILE A 159 -5.10 -18.98 -2.32
C ILE A 159 -5.61 -20.29 -1.69
N PRO A 160 -6.13 -20.26 -0.44
CA PRO A 160 -6.66 -21.45 0.20
C PRO A 160 -7.87 -22.06 -0.54
N ASP A 161 -8.00 -23.38 -0.50
CA ASP A 161 -9.12 -24.10 -1.12
C ASP A 161 -10.48 -23.58 -0.63
N GLY A 162 -11.37 -23.27 -1.58
CA GLY A 162 -12.70 -22.72 -1.30
C GLY A 162 -12.71 -21.23 -0.96
N TYR A 163 -11.58 -20.53 -1.13
CA TYR A 163 -11.49 -19.07 -0.99
C TYR A 163 -11.27 -18.38 -2.34
N LYS A 164 -11.58 -17.09 -2.36
CA LYS A 164 -11.23 -16.17 -3.46
C LYS A 164 -10.44 -14.99 -2.93
N GLU A 165 -9.45 -14.56 -3.71
CA GLU A 165 -8.66 -13.36 -3.41
C GLU A 165 -9.46 -12.08 -3.73
N LYS A 166 -9.39 -11.13 -2.81
CA LYS A 166 -10.04 -9.82 -2.89
C LYS A 166 -9.14 -8.73 -2.34
N TRP A 167 -9.51 -7.50 -2.69
CA TRP A 167 -8.84 -6.30 -2.23
C TRP A 167 -9.79 -5.45 -1.40
N MET A 168 -9.25 -4.89 -0.32
CA MET A 168 -9.91 -3.91 0.52
C MET A 168 -9.12 -2.61 0.43
N LEU A 169 -9.84 -1.53 0.20
CA LEU A 169 -9.30 -0.18 0.26
C LEU A 169 -9.73 0.48 1.56
N ASN A 170 -8.78 0.97 2.34
CA ASN A 170 -9.05 1.89 3.42
C ASN A 170 -8.68 3.32 2.99
N VAL A 171 -9.54 4.30 3.25
CA VAL A 171 -9.28 5.71 2.96
C VAL A 171 -9.50 6.52 4.21
N HIS A 172 -8.42 7.11 4.74
CA HIS A 172 -8.47 8.03 5.86
C HIS A 172 -8.11 9.43 5.39
N ALA A 173 -9.09 10.33 5.40
CA ALA A 173 -8.95 11.68 4.87
C ALA A 173 -9.55 12.73 5.82
N ILE A 174 -8.91 13.89 5.86
CA ILE A 174 -9.23 14.99 6.77
C ILE A 174 -9.41 16.26 5.94
N ASP A 175 -10.56 16.91 6.06
CA ASP A 175 -10.75 18.25 5.50
C ASP A 175 -10.07 19.29 6.39
N THR A 176 -9.03 19.91 5.88
CA THR A 176 -8.22 20.90 6.60
C THR A 176 -8.60 22.34 6.24
N ARG A 177 -9.70 22.55 5.49
CA ARG A 177 -10.26 23.89 5.24
C ARG A 177 -10.85 24.43 6.54
N GLY A 178 -10.53 25.67 6.88
CA GLY A 178 -11.07 26.35 8.05
C GLY A 178 -10.56 25.88 9.43
N VAL A 179 -9.77 24.80 9.51
CA VAL A 179 -9.28 24.27 10.79
C VAL A 179 -8.35 25.23 11.52
N GLU A 180 -8.32 25.15 12.85
CA GLU A 180 -7.49 25.96 13.74
C GLU A 180 -6.00 25.73 13.50
N SER A 181 -5.59 24.47 13.34
CA SER A 181 -4.20 24.08 13.09
C SER A 181 -4.16 22.94 12.09
N ARG A 182 -3.72 23.20 10.85
CA ARG A 182 -3.60 22.17 9.82
C ARG A 182 -2.69 21.04 10.27
N LEU A 183 -1.48 21.38 10.71
CA LEU A 183 -0.51 20.41 11.22
C LEU A 183 -1.08 19.61 12.39
N GLY A 184 -1.76 20.27 13.34
CA GLY A 184 -2.33 19.55 14.47
C GLY A 184 -3.46 18.60 14.09
N CYS A 185 -4.27 18.94 13.07
CA CYS A 185 -5.28 18.03 12.54
C CYS A 185 -4.64 16.86 11.78
N THR A 186 -3.64 17.11 10.94
CA THR A 186 -2.98 16.04 10.16
C THR A 186 -2.21 15.06 11.06
N GLU A 187 -1.67 15.53 12.18
CA GLU A 187 -1.06 14.69 13.24
C GLU A 187 -2.10 14.11 14.22
N CYS A 188 -3.39 14.28 13.95
CA CYS A 188 -4.49 13.77 14.76
C CYS A 188 -4.41 14.12 16.26
N ARG A 189 -4.02 15.36 16.59
CA ARG A 189 -3.87 15.78 17.99
C ARG A 189 -5.21 15.83 18.73
N CYS A 190 -5.34 15.08 19.80
CA CYS A 190 -6.61 14.85 20.50
C CYS A 190 -7.26 16.13 21.05
N ASP A 191 -6.44 17.12 21.44
CA ASP A 191 -6.93 18.41 21.93
C ASP A 191 -7.69 19.21 20.86
N LEU A 192 -7.37 19.02 19.58
CA LEU A 192 -8.07 19.65 18.46
C LEU A 192 -9.33 18.91 18.05
N TYR A 193 -9.45 17.62 18.32
CA TYR A 193 -10.67 16.85 18.03
C TYR A 193 -11.68 16.87 19.20
N ASN A 194 -11.25 17.32 20.38
CA ASN A 194 -12.07 17.35 21.60
C ASN A 194 -12.67 15.97 21.93
N VAL A 195 -11.86 14.92 21.79
CA VAL A 195 -12.24 13.53 22.02
C VAL A 195 -11.55 12.98 23.25
N THR A 196 -12.27 12.11 23.97
CA THR A 196 -11.76 11.39 25.16
C THR A 196 -11.89 9.88 25.03
N LYS A 197 -12.53 9.42 23.95
CA LYS A 197 -12.76 8.02 23.60
C LYS A 197 -12.38 7.82 22.14
N GLY A 198 -11.90 6.62 21.81
CA GLY A 198 -11.67 6.20 20.43
C GLY A 198 -12.97 5.93 19.67
N GLY A 199 -12.84 5.60 18.39
CA GLY A 199 -13.98 5.27 17.53
C GLY A 199 -14.75 4.02 17.95
N ASP A 200 -14.14 3.13 18.74
CA ASP A 200 -14.77 1.97 19.36
C ASP A 200 -15.49 2.30 20.70
N GLY A 201 -15.42 3.56 21.14
CA GLY A 201 -15.97 4.03 22.40
C GLY A 201 -15.08 3.78 23.62
N THR A 202 -13.91 3.14 23.45
CA THR A 202 -12.96 2.88 24.54
C THR A 202 -12.29 4.20 24.97
N PRO A 203 -12.20 4.49 26.28
CA PRO A 203 -11.47 5.66 26.77
C PRO A 203 -10.02 5.69 26.28
N LEU A 204 -9.58 6.86 25.82
CA LEU A 204 -8.19 7.04 25.40
C LEU A 204 -7.25 6.94 26.61
N PRO A 205 -6.06 6.33 26.47
CA PRO A 205 -5.05 6.36 27.52
C PRO A 205 -4.72 7.80 27.93
N LYS A 206 -4.47 8.03 29.23
CA LYS A 206 -4.26 9.38 29.80
C LYS A 206 -3.16 10.19 29.11
N HIS A 207 -2.20 9.53 28.48
CA HIS A 207 -1.06 10.16 27.80
C HIS A 207 -1.10 9.99 26.27
N TYR A 208 -2.24 9.59 25.71
CA TYR A 208 -2.45 9.54 24.26
C TYR A 208 -2.79 10.95 23.75
N LEU A 209 -1.78 11.65 23.24
CA LEU A 209 -1.90 13.06 22.84
C LEU A 209 -2.26 13.25 21.36
N GLY A 210 -2.06 12.22 20.53
CA GLY A 210 -2.40 12.25 19.12
C GLY A 210 -2.26 10.88 18.47
N GLY A 211 -2.92 10.72 17.33
CA GLY A 211 -2.93 9.51 16.51
C GLY A 211 -4.34 9.08 16.10
N LEU A 212 -4.46 7.96 15.38
CA LEU A 212 -5.69 7.51 14.73
C LEU A 212 -6.89 7.36 15.67
N SER A 213 -6.66 7.06 16.96
CA SER A 213 -7.75 6.98 17.93
C SER A 213 -8.40 8.33 18.22
N CYS A 214 -7.79 9.44 17.82
CA CYS A 214 -8.34 10.80 17.99
C CYS A 214 -9.02 11.36 16.75
N CYS A 215 -8.72 10.81 15.58
CA CYS A 215 -9.28 11.19 14.28
C CYS A 215 -9.99 9.99 13.63
N TYR A 216 -10.89 9.34 14.38
CA TYR A 216 -11.69 8.25 13.86
C TYR A 216 -12.75 8.74 12.87
N ASP A 217 -13.42 7.81 12.20
CA ASP A 217 -14.49 8.11 11.24
C ASP A 217 -15.59 8.98 11.86
N GLY A 218 -15.90 10.12 11.23
CA GLY A 218 -16.90 11.07 11.72
C GLY A 218 -16.40 12.02 12.82
N ALA A 219 -15.14 11.94 13.26
CA ALA A 219 -14.54 12.97 14.10
C ALA A 219 -14.44 14.31 13.34
N GLN A 220 -14.31 15.41 14.07
CA GLN A 220 -14.16 16.73 13.48
C GLN A 220 -13.05 17.51 14.20
N CYS A 221 -12.05 17.94 13.46
CA CYS A 221 -11.01 18.82 13.93
C CYS A 221 -11.57 20.23 14.13
N ARG A 222 -11.16 20.88 15.21
CA ARG A 222 -11.60 22.22 15.60
C ARG A 222 -11.36 23.23 14.49
N LEU A 223 -12.39 24.04 14.23
CA LEU A 223 -12.35 25.15 13.29
C LEU A 223 -11.86 26.44 13.94
N ARG A 224 -11.28 27.33 13.13
CA ARG A 224 -10.93 28.69 13.56
C ARG A 224 -12.19 29.42 13.98
N LYS A 225 -12.10 30.22 15.05
CA LYS A 225 -13.18 31.10 15.49
C LYS A 225 -13.58 32.05 14.34
N GLY A 226 -14.89 32.14 14.09
CA GLY A 226 -15.43 33.01 13.03
C GLY A 226 -15.29 32.46 11.61
N PHE A 227 -14.86 31.21 11.43
CA PHE A 227 -14.89 30.58 10.10
C PHE A 227 -16.33 30.29 9.68
N GLU A 228 -16.73 30.82 8.51
CA GLU A 228 -18.01 30.49 7.89
C GLU A 228 -18.01 29.05 7.41
N MET A 229 -19.03 28.29 7.82
CA MET A 229 -19.21 26.91 7.39
C MET A 229 -19.48 26.88 5.88
N ILE A 230 -18.50 26.36 5.13
CA ILE A 230 -18.65 26.08 3.71
C ILE A 230 -19.21 24.67 3.50
N ASN A 231 -19.78 24.45 2.31
CA ASN A 231 -20.39 23.17 1.96
C ASN A 231 -19.39 22.01 1.96
N SER A 232 -19.90 20.84 2.36
CA SER A 232 -19.23 19.57 2.13
C SER A 232 -19.06 19.31 0.64
N ARG A 233 -17.99 18.61 0.29
CA ARG A 233 -17.72 18.14 -1.08
C ARG A 233 -17.70 16.62 -1.13
N GLY A 234 -18.21 16.06 -2.22
CA GLY A 234 -18.03 14.67 -2.54
C GLY A 234 -16.64 14.44 -3.14
N LEU A 235 -16.02 13.34 -2.75
CA LEU A 235 -14.65 12.98 -3.09
C LEU A 235 -14.57 11.50 -3.39
N TYR A 236 -13.53 11.14 -4.13
CA TYR A 236 -13.17 9.78 -4.46
C TYR A 236 -11.66 9.60 -4.33
N LEU A 237 -11.22 8.40 -3.93
CA LEU A 237 -9.86 7.99 -4.22
C LEU A 237 -9.84 7.36 -5.60
N LYS A 238 -9.18 8.00 -6.56
CA LYS A 238 -8.88 7.42 -7.87
C LYS A 238 -7.58 6.65 -7.77
N TYR A 239 -7.58 5.38 -8.15
CA TYR A 239 -6.37 4.58 -8.20
C TYR A 239 -6.20 3.95 -9.58
N THR A 240 -4.97 3.98 -10.08
CA THR A 240 -4.57 3.43 -11.37
C THR A 240 -3.58 2.31 -11.13
N VAL A 241 -3.88 1.14 -11.67
CA VAL A 241 -3.03 -0.05 -11.56
C VAL A 241 -2.49 -0.35 -12.94
N LYS A 242 -1.19 -0.64 -13.03
CA LYS A 242 -0.56 -1.26 -14.21
C LYS A 242 -0.08 -2.66 -13.86
N TRP A 243 -0.28 -3.60 -14.78
CA TRP A 243 0.07 -5.01 -14.57
C TRP A 243 0.31 -5.74 -15.90
N VAL A 244 0.92 -6.91 -15.81
CA VAL A 244 0.97 -7.90 -16.89
C VAL A 244 0.38 -9.22 -16.41
N ASP A 245 0.00 -10.09 -17.33
CA ASP A 245 -0.36 -11.46 -16.97
C ASP A 245 0.88 -12.18 -16.42
N TRP A 246 0.68 -13.04 -15.43
CA TRP A 246 1.81 -13.76 -14.84
C TRP A 246 2.47 -14.69 -15.85
N ASP A 247 3.79 -14.70 -15.87
CA ASP A 247 4.62 -15.58 -16.67
C ASP A 247 5.79 -16.11 -15.85
N VAL A 248 6.27 -17.31 -16.17
CA VAL A 248 7.36 -17.98 -15.44
C VAL A 248 8.70 -17.23 -15.51
N SER A 249 8.87 -16.29 -16.45
CA SER A 249 10.04 -15.43 -16.53
C SER A 249 10.01 -14.25 -15.55
N ILE A 250 8.87 -13.96 -14.93
CA ILE A 250 8.72 -12.87 -13.96
C ILE A 250 9.30 -13.29 -12.61
N VAL A 251 10.07 -12.40 -12.00
CA VAL A 251 10.66 -12.61 -10.67
C VAL A 251 9.76 -11.98 -9.61
N PRO A 252 9.08 -12.76 -8.75
CA PRO A 252 8.23 -12.21 -7.70
C PRO A 252 9.06 -11.40 -6.70
N VAL A 253 8.57 -10.21 -6.36
CA VAL A 253 9.14 -9.41 -5.27
C VAL A 253 8.31 -9.56 -4.00
N ARG A 254 8.98 -9.33 -2.87
CA ARG A 254 8.35 -9.31 -1.55
C ARG A 254 8.25 -7.87 -1.06
N ILE A 255 7.08 -7.51 -0.54
CA ILE A 255 6.85 -6.19 0.05
C ILE A 255 7.14 -6.28 1.55
N TYR A 256 7.95 -5.35 2.04
CA TYR A 256 8.25 -5.17 3.45
C TYR A 256 7.90 -3.73 3.84
N ILE A 257 7.12 -3.58 4.89
CA ILE A 257 6.91 -2.28 5.54
C ILE A 257 7.69 -2.30 6.84
N LEU A 258 8.53 -1.28 7.00
CA LEU A 258 9.36 -1.11 8.18
C LEU A 258 8.70 -0.11 9.11
N ASP A 259 8.47 -0.54 10.35
CA ASP A 259 8.18 0.37 11.45
C ASP A 259 9.48 0.68 12.19
N VAL A 260 9.75 1.96 12.38
CA VAL A 260 10.88 2.45 13.18
C VAL A 260 10.32 3.21 14.37
N THR A 261 9.52 2.52 15.18
CA THR A 261 9.06 3.01 16.47
C THR A 261 9.98 2.52 17.58
N VAL A 262 10.31 3.43 18.50
CA VAL A 262 11.04 3.10 19.71
C VAL A 262 10.04 3.06 20.86
N ILE A 263 9.69 1.85 21.31
CA ILE A 263 9.02 1.68 22.59
C ILE A 263 10.08 1.53 23.66
N GLY A 264 10.30 2.59 24.44
CA GLY A 264 11.21 2.56 25.57
C GLY A 264 10.74 3.50 26.67
N THR A 265 10.82 3.04 27.92
CA THR A 265 10.95 3.96 29.05
C THR A 265 12.34 4.56 28.98
N ARG A 266 12.43 5.90 29.05
CA ARG A 266 13.73 6.57 29.20
C ARG A 266 14.26 6.30 30.61
N ILE A 267 14.77 5.10 30.84
CA ILE A 267 15.54 4.77 32.04
C ILE A 267 16.96 5.25 31.75
N VAL A 268 17.37 6.33 32.42
CA VAL A 268 18.78 6.74 32.47
C VAL A 268 19.57 5.50 32.88
N ASN A 269 20.34 4.92 31.94
CA ASN A 269 21.28 3.80 32.08
C ASN A 269 20.87 2.38 31.59
N LYS A 270 19.79 2.14 30.84
CA LYS A 270 19.66 0.91 30.03
C LYS A 270 18.53 0.99 29.01
N THR A 271 18.87 0.99 27.72
CA THR A 271 17.91 0.83 26.63
C THR A 271 17.66 -0.67 26.43
N VAL A 272 16.51 -1.17 26.86
CA VAL A 272 16.00 -2.47 26.40
C VAL A 272 15.16 -2.18 25.16
N ILE A 273 15.64 -2.59 23.99
CA ILE A 273 14.91 -2.47 22.73
C ILE A 273 13.99 -3.69 22.65
N GLN A 274 12.69 -3.49 22.89
CA GLN A 274 11.66 -4.50 22.63
C GLN A 274 10.94 -4.08 21.35
N GLY A 275 11.18 -4.80 20.25
CA GLY A 275 10.57 -4.50 18.95
C GLY A 275 9.08 -4.82 18.97
N ASN A 276 8.26 -3.78 19.11
CA ASN A 276 6.81 -3.84 18.97
C ASN A 276 6.46 -2.88 17.84
N CYS A 277 5.72 -3.32 16.83
CA CYS A 277 5.17 -2.42 15.81
C CYS A 277 3.96 -1.69 16.39
N GLN A 278 3.85 -0.38 16.12
CA GLN A 278 2.71 0.46 16.56
C GLN A 278 1.60 0.54 15.52
#